data_AF-A0A384I3S5-F1
#
_entry.id   AF-A0A384I3S5-F1
#
_cell.length_a   1.000
_cell.length_b   1.000
_cell.length_c   1.000
_cell.angle_alpha   90.00
_cell.angle_beta   90.00
_cell.angle_gamma   90.00
#
_symmetry.space_group_name_H-M   'P 1'
#
loop_
_entity.id
_entity.type
_entity.pdbx_description
1 polymer ?
#
loop_
_entity_poly.entity_id
_entity_poly.type
_entity_poly.pdbx_seq_one_letter_code
_entity_poly.pdbx_strand_id
1 'polypeptide(L)'
;MTVSVQPLRFADAREAADLAAFLGRLLHYDRAAAVRLQAGGGALAVFGRPPSFEVLAIRAVRLAEAQEFDTTVSAGDLLEALPAEDAEGPGPGKPDAGALPAPVTGPPWAGVLPPRRGWREQGGLPDPVALRTALTAAVQEFRTRDEALPEDRRTRAERDRIGHEIWSRTVAGTGLPLRAVHAAQSLGFLRAAPDFPVALLAAGSWLRLRTPYGSVALRRADAAGGLGNLAVSVRG
;
A
#
# COMPACT_ATOMS: atom_id res chain seq x y z
N MET A 1 -1.76 -31.16 -1.18
CA MET A 1 -1.93 -31.04 0.28
C MET A 1 -2.67 -29.75 0.55
N THR A 2 -3.96 -29.82 0.88
CA THR A 2 -4.72 -28.64 1.32
C THR A 2 -4.27 -28.36 2.75
N VAL A 3 -3.41 -27.35 2.93
CA VAL A 3 -3.11 -26.83 4.27
C VAL A 3 -4.42 -26.25 4.79
N SER A 4 -4.99 -26.87 5.81
CA SER A 4 -6.13 -26.33 6.53
C SER A 4 -5.67 -25.05 7.21
N VAL A 5 -5.95 -23.90 6.58
CA VAL A 5 -5.62 -22.62 7.18
C VAL A 5 -6.64 -22.36 8.27
N GLN A 6 -6.15 -22.25 9.50
CA GLN A 6 -6.97 -21.90 10.65
C GLN A 6 -7.51 -20.47 10.49
N PRO A 7 -8.64 -20.13 11.16
CA PRO A 7 -9.10 -18.76 11.18
C PRO A 7 -8.03 -17.82 11.75
N LEU A 8 -7.94 -16.61 11.19
CA LEU A 8 -7.10 -15.54 11.66
C LEU A 8 -7.51 -15.12 13.07
N ARG A 9 -6.63 -15.36 14.04
CA ARG A 9 -6.75 -14.85 15.39
C ARG A 9 -5.77 -13.71 15.56
N PHE A 10 -6.28 -12.49 15.71
CA PHE A 10 -5.46 -11.30 15.94
C PHE A 10 -5.07 -11.17 17.41
N ALA A 11 -3.92 -10.56 17.69
CA ALA A 11 -3.42 -10.41 19.06
C ALA A 11 -4.35 -9.56 19.95
N ASP A 12 -5.06 -8.60 19.35
CA ASP A 12 -6.10 -7.80 20.01
C ASP A 12 -7.07 -7.21 18.95
N ALA A 13 -8.16 -6.61 19.41
CA ALA A 13 -9.19 -6.03 18.54
C ALA A 13 -8.68 -4.85 17.70
N ARG A 14 -7.62 -4.14 18.14
CA ARG A 14 -7.08 -2.99 17.40
C ARG A 14 -6.34 -3.44 16.15
N GLU A 15 -5.69 -4.60 16.19
CA GLU A 15 -5.06 -5.21 15.01
C GLU A 15 -6.09 -5.51 13.91
N ALA A 16 -7.27 -6.04 14.28
CA ALA A 16 -8.36 -6.31 13.35
C ALA A 16 -8.95 -5.01 12.79
N ALA A 17 -9.23 -4.04 13.65
CA ALA A 17 -9.74 -2.71 13.28
C ALA A 17 -8.81 -1.97 12.32
N ASP A 18 -7.50 -1.97 12.61
CA ASP A 18 -6.49 -1.35 11.77
C ASP A 18 -6.40 -2.01 10.39
N LEU A 19 -6.49 -3.33 10.33
CA LEU A 19 -6.53 -4.07 9.07
C LEU A 19 -7.81 -3.75 8.29
N ALA A 20 -8.96 -3.71 8.95
CA ALA A 20 -10.23 -3.34 8.34
C ALA A 20 -10.17 -1.93 7.72
N ALA A 21 -9.61 -0.97 8.46
CA ALA A 21 -9.43 0.41 7.99
C ALA A 21 -8.47 0.49 6.78
N PHE A 22 -7.40 -0.31 6.77
CA PHE A 22 -6.50 -0.41 5.62
C PHE A 22 -7.19 -1.00 4.39
N LEU A 23 -7.91 -2.11 4.54
CA LEU A 23 -8.65 -2.75 3.45
C LEU A 23 -9.74 -1.83 2.89
N GLY A 24 -10.49 -1.15 3.76
CA GLY A 24 -11.49 -0.16 3.36
C GLY A 24 -10.90 0.97 2.53
N ARG A 25 -9.70 1.46 2.89
CA ARG A 25 -8.98 2.48 2.10
C ARG A 25 -8.46 1.93 0.76
N LEU A 26 -8.03 0.67 0.68
CA LEU A 26 -7.71 0.05 -0.61
C LEU A 26 -8.95 -0.08 -1.51
N LEU A 27 -10.06 -0.57 -0.95
CA LEU A 27 -11.33 -0.77 -1.65
C LEU A 27 -11.97 0.54 -2.12
N HIS A 28 -11.66 1.66 -1.46
CA HIS A 28 -12.04 2.98 -1.93
C HIS A 28 -11.43 3.31 -3.31
N TYR A 29 -10.20 2.86 -3.58
CA TYR A 29 -9.51 3.07 -4.86
C TYR A 29 -9.82 1.98 -5.89
N ASP A 30 -9.99 0.73 -5.46
CA ASP A 30 -10.32 -0.40 -6.33
C ASP A 30 -11.24 -1.38 -5.61
N ARG A 31 -12.51 -1.43 -6.04
CA ARG A 31 -13.50 -2.37 -5.48
C ARG A 31 -13.17 -3.83 -5.74
N ALA A 32 -12.35 -4.13 -6.74
CA ALA A 32 -11.89 -5.47 -7.08
C ALA A 32 -10.48 -5.76 -6.54
N ALA A 33 -9.97 -4.94 -5.60
CA ALA A 33 -8.62 -5.10 -5.07
C ALA A 33 -8.40 -6.52 -4.51
N ALA A 34 -7.32 -7.15 -4.95
CA ALA A 34 -6.77 -8.33 -4.30
C ALA A 34 -5.65 -7.93 -3.34
N VAL A 35 -5.45 -8.71 -2.28
CA VAL A 35 -4.34 -8.55 -1.34
C VAL A 35 -3.56 -9.85 -1.20
N ARG A 36 -2.23 -9.75 -1.15
CA ARG A 36 -1.38 -10.89 -0.83
C ARG A 36 -1.12 -10.91 0.67
N LEU A 37 -1.31 -12.08 1.26
CA LEU A 37 -1.19 -12.35 2.68
C LEU A 37 0.05 -13.22 2.89
N GLN A 38 0.95 -12.80 3.77
CA GLN A 38 2.08 -13.60 4.20
C GLN A 38 2.12 -13.66 5.73
N ALA A 39 1.75 -14.80 6.29
CA ALA A 39 1.88 -15.05 7.72
C ALA A 39 3.20 -15.76 8.05
N GLY A 40 3.81 -15.35 9.15
CA GLY A 40 5.01 -15.99 9.69
C GLY A 40 5.59 -15.20 10.85
N GLY A 41 6.26 -15.88 11.79
CA GLY A 41 6.90 -15.24 12.94
C GLY A 41 5.93 -14.48 13.85
N GLY A 42 4.68 -14.93 13.97
CA GLY A 42 3.66 -14.32 14.84
C GLY A 42 2.97 -13.08 14.25
N ALA A 43 3.18 -12.76 12.98
CA ALA A 43 2.54 -11.63 12.31
C ALA A 43 1.99 -12.02 10.94
N LEU A 44 1.03 -11.23 10.47
CA LEU A 44 0.49 -11.27 9.12
C LEU A 44 0.87 -9.98 8.39
N ALA A 45 1.62 -10.10 7.30
CA ALA A 45 1.85 -9.01 6.36
C ALA A 45 0.81 -9.06 5.24
N VAL A 46 0.07 -7.96 5.07
CA VAL A 46 -0.94 -7.76 4.03
C VAL A 46 -0.41 -6.74 3.03
N PHE A 47 -0.25 -7.17 1.79
CA PHE A 47 0.23 -6.36 0.68
C PHE A 47 -0.94 -6.01 -0.23
N GLY A 48 -1.05 -4.75 -0.61
CA GLY A 48 -1.98 -4.26 -1.62
C GLY A 48 -1.30 -3.27 -2.55
N ARG A 49 -1.92 -3.00 -3.70
CA ARG A 49 -1.44 -2.00 -4.67
C ARG A 49 -2.60 -1.08 -5.04
N PRO A 50 -2.74 0.09 -4.40
CA PRO A 50 -3.76 1.03 -4.80
C PRO A 50 -3.47 1.53 -6.24
N PRO A 51 -4.48 1.57 -7.12
CA PRO A 51 -4.34 2.16 -8.44
C PRO A 51 -3.75 3.56 -8.39
N SER A 52 -3.06 3.96 -9.46
CA SER A 52 -2.48 5.31 -9.65
C SER A 52 -1.20 5.64 -8.87
N PHE A 53 -0.88 4.93 -7.79
CA PHE A 53 0.31 5.26 -6.98
C PHE A 53 1.57 4.49 -7.38
N GLU A 54 1.45 3.43 -8.17
CA GLU A 54 2.56 2.55 -8.59
C GLU A 54 3.38 1.91 -7.45
N VAL A 55 2.89 1.96 -6.22
CA VAL A 55 3.56 1.44 -5.02
C VAL A 55 2.89 0.18 -4.49
N LEU A 56 3.59 -0.54 -3.61
CA LEU A 56 3.01 -1.56 -2.74
C LEU A 56 2.75 -0.97 -1.36
N ALA A 57 1.52 -1.03 -0.92
CA ALA A 57 1.12 -0.73 0.44
C ALA A 57 1.20 -1.99 1.28
N ILE A 58 1.73 -1.86 2.50
CA ILE A 58 1.99 -2.98 3.39
C ILE A 58 1.46 -2.63 4.77
N ARG A 59 0.51 -3.42 5.26
CA ARG A 59 0.09 -3.41 6.66
C ARG A 59 0.54 -4.73 7.31
N ALA A 60 1.24 -4.63 8.44
CA ALA A 60 1.59 -5.79 9.24
C ALA A 60 0.77 -5.77 10.53
N VAL A 61 0.12 -6.87 10.86
CA VAL A 61 -0.68 -7.03 12.08
C VAL A 61 -0.21 -8.23 12.88
N ARG A 62 -0.33 -8.16 14.20
CA ARG A 62 0.06 -9.27 15.09
C ARG A 62 -1.03 -10.32 15.16
N LEU A 63 -0.62 -11.58 15.10
CA LEU A 63 -1.49 -12.72 15.33
C LEU A 63 -1.37 -13.19 16.78
N ALA A 64 -2.46 -13.69 17.36
CA ALA A 64 -2.46 -14.31 18.68
C ALA A 64 -1.69 -15.62 18.69
N GLU A 65 -1.69 -16.33 17.56
CA GLU A 65 -1.03 -17.61 17.36
C GLU A 65 -0.17 -17.57 16.10
N ALA A 66 0.98 -18.25 16.14
CA ALA A 66 1.86 -18.32 14.99
C ALA A 66 1.22 -19.17 13.88
N GLN A 67 1.10 -18.58 12.70
CA GLN A 67 0.62 -19.26 11.50
C GLN A 67 1.63 -19.05 10.36
N GLU A 68 1.73 -20.04 9.47
CA GLU A 68 2.57 -19.96 8.27
C GLU A 68 1.73 -20.24 7.04
N PHE A 69 1.54 -19.22 6.21
CA PHE A 69 0.90 -19.35 4.90
C PHE A 69 1.25 -18.15 4.01
N ASP A 70 1.08 -18.36 2.70
CA ASP A 70 1.21 -17.31 1.69
C ASP A 70 0.09 -17.51 0.65
N THR A 71 -0.85 -16.58 0.61
CA THR A 71 -2.02 -16.68 -0.27
C THR A 71 -2.43 -15.30 -0.78
N THR A 72 -3.18 -15.27 -1.88
CA THR A 72 -3.80 -14.04 -2.37
C THR A 72 -5.31 -14.19 -2.31
N VAL A 73 -6.00 -13.19 -1.79
CA VAL A 73 -7.46 -13.19 -1.60
C VAL A 73 -8.07 -11.87 -2.09
N SER A 74 -9.39 -11.85 -2.27
CA SER A 74 -10.17 -10.61 -2.41
C SER A 74 -10.04 -9.76 -1.15
N ALA A 75 -9.76 -8.46 -1.30
CA ALA A 75 -9.73 -7.53 -0.18
C ALA A 75 -11.12 -7.30 0.43
N GLY A 76 -12.18 -7.39 -0.39
CA GLY A 76 -13.57 -7.27 0.03
C GLY A 76 -13.96 -8.44 0.93
N ASP A 77 -13.77 -9.66 0.43
CA ASP A 77 -14.09 -10.89 1.15
C ASP A 77 -13.26 -10.98 2.45
N LEU A 78 -11.99 -10.54 2.42
CA LEU A 78 -11.17 -10.49 3.63
C LEU A 78 -11.73 -9.49 4.64
N LEU A 79 -12.15 -8.31 4.20
CA LEU A 79 -12.75 -7.29 5.07
C LEU A 79 -14.05 -7.81 5.71
N GLU A 80 -14.91 -8.48 4.94
CA GLU A 80 -16.16 -9.09 5.43
C GLU A 80 -15.91 -10.23 6.42
N ALA A 81 -14.79 -10.94 6.28
CA ALA A 81 -14.42 -12.02 7.18
C ALA A 81 -13.77 -11.54 8.49
N LEU A 82 -13.38 -10.27 8.61
CA LEU A 82 -12.77 -9.76 9.86
C LEU A 82 -13.80 -9.71 11.00
N PRO A 83 -13.38 -10.00 12.24
CA PRO A 83 -14.25 -9.85 13.40
C PRO A 83 -14.65 -8.38 13.58
N ALA A 84 -15.94 -8.12 13.82
CA ALA A 84 -16.43 -6.78 14.15
C ALA A 84 -15.88 -6.32 15.51
N GLU A 85 -15.67 -5.02 15.68
CA GLU A 85 -15.11 -4.43 16.92
C GLU A 85 -15.91 -4.78 18.18
N ASP A 86 -17.23 -4.94 18.05
CA ASP A 86 -18.16 -5.23 19.15
C ASP A 86 -18.62 -6.71 19.22
N ALA A 87 -17.91 -7.62 18.55
CA ALA A 87 -18.28 -9.04 18.57
C ALA A 87 -17.88 -9.70 19.92
N GLU A 88 -18.74 -9.59 20.92
CA GLU A 88 -18.69 -10.42 22.13
C GLU A 88 -18.97 -11.88 21.77
N GLY A 89 -17.89 -12.63 21.54
CA GLY A 89 -17.89 -14.08 21.42
C GLY A 89 -18.56 -14.67 20.16
N PRO A 90 -18.39 -15.98 19.92
CA PRO A 90 -19.07 -16.69 18.85
C PRO A 90 -20.56 -16.82 19.20
N GLY A 91 -21.38 -15.90 18.68
CA GLY A 91 -22.84 -16.05 18.68
C GLY A 91 -23.26 -17.17 17.71
N PRO A 92 -24.28 -17.99 18.04
CA PRO A 92 -24.74 -19.06 17.16
C PRO A 92 -25.25 -18.48 15.83
N GLY A 93 -24.69 -18.95 14.72
CA GLY A 93 -25.11 -18.56 13.36
C GLY A 93 -24.30 -17.43 12.70
N LYS A 94 -23.27 -16.87 13.36
CA LYS A 94 -22.30 -16.00 12.66
C LYS A 94 -21.31 -16.88 11.87
N PRO A 95 -20.91 -16.49 10.63
CA PRO A 95 -19.79 -17.13 9.95
C PRO A 95 -18.56 -17.11 10.86
N ASP A 96 -17.69 -18.12 10.76
CA ASP A 96 -16.46 -18.20 11.55
C ASP A 96 -15.63 -16.93 11.35
N ALA A 97 -15.77 -15.97 12.26
CA ALA A 97 -15.07 -14.69 12.18
C ALA A 97 -13.56 -14.96 12.16
N GLY A 98 -12.88 -14.40 11.17
CA GLY A 98 -11.48 -14.66 10.88
C GLY A 98 -11.21 -15.80 9.89
N ALA A 99 -12.21 -16.51 9.38
CA ALA A 99 -12.00 -17.49 8.30
C ALA A 99 -11.32 -16.82 7.09
N LEU A 100 -10.26 -17.44 6.56
CA LEU A 100 -9.63 -16.90 5.36
C LEU A 100 -10.53 -17.10 4.14
N PRO A 101 -10.73 -16.06 3.31
CA PRO A 101 -11.44 -16.22 2.05
C PRO A 101 -10.77 -17.22 1.11
N ALA A 102 -11.52 -17.69 0.12
CA ALA A 102 -10.98 -18.57 -0.90
C ALA A 102 -9.82 -17.88 -1.66
N PRO A 103 -8.71 -18.58 -1.93
CA PRO A 103 -7.63 -18.02 -2.71
C PRO A 103 -8.09 -17.62 -4.12
N VAL A 104 -7.60 -16.49 -4.60
CA VAL A 104 -7.82 -16.00 -5.96
C VAL A 104 -6.51 -15.97 -6.74
N THR A 105 -6.59 -16.02 -8.07
CA THR A 105 -5.44 -15.73 -8.92
C THR A 105 -5.06 -14.27 -8.72
N GLY A 106 -3.88 -14.04 -8.14
CA GLY A 106 -3.40 -12.70 -7.83
C GLY A 106 -3.05 -11.87 -9.08
N PRO A 107 -3.17 -10.54 -9.03
CA PRO A 107 -2.68 -9.65 -10.07
C PRO A 107 -1.15 -9.77 -10.23
N PRO A 108 -0.56 -9.38 -11.39
CA PRO A 108 0.86 -9.59 -11.67
C PRO A 108 1.83 -9.05 -10.60
N TRP A 109 1.47 -7.93 -9.95
CA TRP A 109 2.30 -7.35 -8.88
C TRP A 109 2.43 -8.25 -7.67
N ALA A 110 1.48 -9.16 -7.42
CA ALA A 110 1.50 -10.06 -6.27
C ALA A 110 2.70 -11.00 -6.32
N GLY A 111 3.27 -11.26 -7.50
CA GLY A 111 4.51 -12.03 -7.67
C GLY A 111 5.80 -11.25 -7.39
N VAL A 112 5.72 -9.93 -7.21
CA VAL A 112 6.89 -9.04 -7.08
C VAL A 112 6.81 -8.29 -5.76
N LEU A 113 7.17 -8.96 -4.67
CA LEU A 113 7.14 -8.39 -3.32
C LEU A 113 8.52 -7.88 -2.87
N PRO A 114 8.55 -6.87 -1.98
CA PRO A 114 9.79 -6.40 -1.37
C PRO A 114 10.43 -7.49 -0.49
N PRO A 115 11.76 -7.51 -0.34
CA PRO A 115 12.43 -8.48 0.52
C PRO A 115 12.03 -8.28 2.00
N ARG A 116 12.00 -9.39 2.75
CA ARG A 116 11.69 -9.37 4.18
C ARG A 116 12.80 -8.75 5.04
N ARG A 117 14.05 -8.91 4.63
CA ARG A 117 15.26 -8.50 5.37
C ARG A 117 16.20 -7.67 4.48
N GLY A 118 17.30 -7.18 5.06
CA GLY A 118 18.33 -6.42 4.34
C GLY A 118 18.02 -4.94 4.17
N TRP A 119 17.05 -4.41 4.93
CA TRP A 119 16.70 -2.99 4.93
C TRP A 119 17.73 -2.18 5.70
N ARG A 120 18.22 -1.11 5.06
CA ARG A 120 19.09 -0.11 5.68
C ARG A 120 18.41 1.25 5.64
N GLU A 121 18.45 1.97 6.75
CA GLU A 121 17.93 3.33 6.81
C GLU A 121 18.72 4.28 5.93
N GLN A 122 18.05 5.27 5.36
CA GLN A 122 18.61 6.28 4.47
C GLN A 122 18.40 7.65 5.12
N GLY A 123 19.44 8.46 5.15
CA GLY A 123 19.35 9.84 5.61
C GLY A 123 18.64 10.76 4.61
N GLY A 124 18.34 11.98 5.05
CA GLY A 124 17.79 13.05 4.20
C GLY A 124 16.27 13.04 4.02
N LEU A 125 15.55 12.11 4.66
CA LEU A 125 14.09 12.17 4.69
C LEU A 125 13.64 13.37 5.54
N PRO A 126 12.82 14.30 5.00
CA PRO A 126 12.27 15.40 5.78
C PRO A 126 11.32 14.91 6.88
N ASP A 127 11.09 15.76 7.88
CA ASP A 127 10.08 15.50 8.89
C ASP A 127 8.66 15.38 8.29
N PRO A 128 7.71 14.74 9.00
CA PRO A 128 6.36 14.52 8.48
C PRO A 128 5.57 15.79 8.12
N VAL A 129 5.86 16.93 8.77
CA VAL A 129 5.23 18.20 8.47
C VAL A 129 5.75 18.74 7.14
N ALA A 130 7.06 18.70 6.92
CA ALA A 130 7.69 19.06 5.64
C ALA A 130 7.23 18.14 4.49
N LEU A 131 7.08 16.84 4.74
CA LEU A 131 6.51 15.89 3.76
C LEU A 131 5.09 16.29 3.34
N ARG A 132 4.23 16.63 4.32
CA ARG A 132 2.87 17.11 4.04
C ARG A 132 2.89 18.42 3.25
N THR A 133 3.74 19.38 3.63
CA THR A 133 3.88 20.66 2.93
C THR A 133 4.28 20.45 1.47
N ALA A 134 5.27 19.60 1.19
CA ALA A 134 5.69 19.27 -0.16
C ALA A 134 4.56 18.61 -0.96
N LEU A 135 3.79 17.71 -0.35
CA LEU A 135 2.63 17.10 -0.99
C LEU A 135 1.54 18.13 -1.31
N THR A 136 1.21 19.01 -0.37
CA THR A 136 0.23 20.08 -0.58
C THR A 136 0.64 20.98 -1.73
N ALA A 137 1.91 21.39 -1.79
CA ALA A 137 2.43 22.19 -2.90
C ALA A 137 2.27 21.46 -4.25
N ALA A 138 2.60 20.18 -4.31
CA ALA A 138 2.45 19.36 -5.52
C ALA A 138 0.99 19.19 -5.97
N VAL A 139 0.06 19.01 -5.03
CA VAL A 139 -1.39 18.97 -5.33
C VAL A 139 -1.86 20.30 -5.91
N GLN A 140 -1.45 21.43 -5.32
CA GLN A 140 -1.81 22.75 -5.82
C GLN A 140 -1.22 22.99 -7.22
N GLU A 141 0.05 22.65 -7.43
CA GLU A 141 0.68 22.76 -8.74
C GLU A 141 -0.06 21.93 -9.81
N PHE A 142 -0.44 20.69 -9.49
CA PHE A 142 -1.22 19.85 -10.41
C PHE A 142 -2.53 20.52 -10.80
N ARG A 143 -3.28 21.04 -9.81
CA ARG A 143 -4.56 21.73 -10.05
C ARG A 143 -4.38 22.98 -10.91
N THR A 144 -3.42 23.84 -10.56
CA THR A 144 -3.12 25.04 -11.33
C THR A 144 -2.76 24.72 -12.78
N ARG A 145 -1.96 23.67 -13.02
CA ARG A 145 -1.61 23.25 -14.38
C ARG A 145 -2.79 22.65 -15.13
N ASP A 146 -3.63 21.84 -14.48
CA ASP A 146 -4.85 21.29 -15.10
C ASP A 146 -5.85 22.39 -15.47
N GLU A 147 -6.05 23.37 -14.60
CA GLU A 147 -6.95 24.51 -14.85
C GLU A 147 -6.45 25.42 -16.00
N ALA A 148 -5.13 25.60 -16.08
CA ALA A 148 -4.48 26.39 -17.13
C ALA A 148 -4.47 25.71 -18.50
N LEU A 149 -4.86 24.44 -18.61
CA LEU A 149 -4.95 23.76 -19.91
C LEU A 149 -6.04 24.40 -20.78
N PRO A 150 -5.70 24.76 -22.04
CA PRO A 150 -6.69 25.10 -23.06
C PRO A 150 -7.74 23.99 -23.24
N GLU A 151 -8.97 24.34 -23.60
CA GLU A 151 -10.10 23.40 -23.69
C GLU A 151 -9.80 22.20 -24.61
N ASP A 152 -9.13 22.43 -25.74
CA ASP A 152 -8.70 21.41 -26.71
C ASP A 152 -7.65 20.44 -26.14
N ARG A 153 -6.94 20.82 -25.07
CA ARG A 153 -5.88 20.03 -24.43
C ARG A 153 -6.27 19.42 -23.09
N ARG A 154 -7.49 19.64 -22.60
CA ARG A 154 -8.02 19.04 -21.35
C ARG A 154 -8.36 17.56 -21.52
N THR A 155 -7.39 16.78 -21.97
CA THR A 155 -7.49 15.34 -22.22
C THR A 155 -6.96 14.54 -21.03
N ARG A 156 -7.39 13.27 -20.93
CA ARG A 156 -6.84 12.32 -19.94
C ARG A 156 -5.33 12.17 -20.08
N ALA A 157 -4.83 12.04 -21.32
CA ALA A 157 -3.41 11.85 -21.59
C ALA A 157 -2.55 13.03 -21.07
N GLU A 158 -3.04 14.26 -21.25
CA GLU A 158 -2.31 15.45 -20.79
C GLU A 158 -2.30 15.56 -19.26
N ARG A 159 -3.42 15.23 -18.61
CA ARG A 159 -3.51 15.12 -17.15
C ARG A 159 -2.57 14.06 -16.60
N ASP A 160 -2.53 12.89 -17.24
CA ASP A 160 -1.64 11.80 -16.86
C ASP A 160 -0.17 12.20 -17.04
N ARG A 161 0.16 12.97 -18.09
CA ARG A 161 1.49 13.53 -18.32
C ARG A 161 1.92 14.50 -17.21
N ILE A 162 1.07 15.48 -16.89
CA ILE A 162 1.31 16.45 -15.82
C ILE A 162 1.44 15.74 -14.47
N GLY A 163 0.53 14.80 -14.20
CA GLY A 163 0.55 13.98 -13.00
C GLY A 163 1.85 13.19 -12.90
N HIS A 164 2.23 12.47 -13.95
CA HIS A 164 3.47 11.69 -13.96
C HIS A 164 4.70 12.57 -13.70
N GLU A 165 4.78 13.76 -14.31
CA GLU A 165 5.86 14.71 -14.07
C GLU A 165 5.94 15.10 -12.59
N ILE A 166 4.84 15.58 -12.00
CA ILE A 166 4.81 16.07 -10.62
C ILE A 166 5.05 14.94 -9.63
N TRP A 167 4.31 13.85 -9.76
CA TRP A 167 4.32 12.74 -8.79
C TRP A 167 5.61 11.91 -8.83
N SER A 168 6.42 12.06 -9.89
CA SER A 168 7.75 11.44 -10.02
C SER A 168 8.88 12.24 -9.43
N ARG A 169 8.67 13.50 -9.05
CA ARG A 169 9.70 14.30 -8.40
C ARG A 169 10.06 13.70 -7.05
N THR A 170 11.35 13.64 -6.78
CA THR A 170 11.90 13.09 -5.55
C THR A 170 11.89 14.13 -4.43
N VAL A 171 11.64 13.66 -3.20
CA VAL A 171 11.58 14.52 -2.02
C VAL A 171 12.98 14.80 -1.49
N ALA A 172 13.33 16.08 -1.32
CA ALA A 172 14.54 16.57 -0.63
C ALA A 172 15.85 15.85 -1.01
N GLY A 173 16.05 15.57 -2.30
CA GLY A 173 17.26 14.89 -2.79
C GLY A 173 17.36 13.40 -2.45
N THR A 174 16.34 12.82 -1.80
CA THR A 174 16.23 11.37 -1.60
C THR A 174 15.82 10.66 -2.88
N GLY A 175 15.78 9.32 -2.89
CA GLY A 175 15.18 8.56 -3.98
C GLY A 175 13.65 8.40 -3.88
N LEU A 176 13.00 8.97 -2.86
CA LEU A 176 11.57 8.76 -2.59
C LEU A 176 10.72 9.70 -3.46
N PRO A 177 9.89 9.19 -4.39
CA PRO A 177 9.04 10.05 -5.20
C PRO A 177 7.82 10.54 -4.43
N LEU A 178 7.29 11.71 -4.80
CA LEU A 178 6.10 12.30 -4.18
C LEU A 178 4.88 11.36 -4.21
N ARG A 179 4.70 10.53 -5.25
CA ARG A 179 3.63 9.51 -5.28
C ARG A 179 3.63 8.57 -4.07
N ALA A 180 4.81 8.22 -3.55
CA ALA A 180 4.91 7.32 -2.40
C ALA A 180 4.44 8.01 -1.11
N VAL A 181 4.73 9.30 -0.97
CA VAL A 181 4.24 10.13 0.13
C VAL A 181 2.73 10.33 0.02
N HIS A 182 2.24 10.61 -1.20
CA HIS A 182 0.81 10.72 -1.47
C HIS A 182 0.08 9.42 -1.11
N ALA A 183 0.58 8.27 -1.55
CA ALA A 183 0.02 6.97 -1.21
C ALA A 183 -0.02 6.72 0.31
N ALA A 184 1.07 7.04 1.02
CA ALA A 184 1.13 6.89 2.47
C ALA A 184 0.10 7.78 3.18
N GLN A 185 -0.12 9.01 2.71
CA GLN A 185 -1.17 9.88 3.24
C GLN A 185 -2.57 9.35 2.92
N SER A 186 -2.84 9.00 1.66
CA SER A 186 -4.12 8.47 1.19
C SER A 186 -4.55 7.19 1.90
N LEU A 187 -3.60 6.34 2.25
CA LEU A 187 -3.84 5.09 2.99
C LEU A 187 -3.81 5.27 4.51
N GLY A 188 -3.69 6.51 5.01
CA GLY A 188 -3.68 6.81 6.44
C GLY A 188 -2.40 6.37 7.17
N PHE A 189 -1.32 6.08 6.46
CA PHE A 189 -0.04 5.70 7.05
C PHE A 189 0.75 6.90 7.57
N LEU A 190 0.59 8.07 6.95
CA LEU A 190 1.31 9.28 7.31
C LEU A 190 0.43 10.19 8.18
N ARG A 191 0.93 10.54 9.36
CA ARG A 191 0.38 11.64 10.17
C ARG A 191 1.38 12.78 10.17
N ALA A 192 0.88 13.99 10.05
CA ALA A 192 1.74 15.17 9.99
C ALA A 192 1.74 15.89 11.33
N ALA A 193 2.51 15.29 12.23
CA ALA A 193 2.91 15.80 13.52
C ALA A 193 4.46 15.75 13.59
N PRO A 194 5.13 16.74 14.23
CA PRO A 194 6.59 16.82 14.26
C PRO A 194 7.28 15.54 14.73
N ASP A 195 6.75 14.91 15.77
CA ASP A 195 7.34 13.70 16.40
C ASP A 195 6.81 12.39 15.81
N PHE A 196 6.06 12.43 14.72
CA PHE A 196 5.55 11.20 14.11
C PHE A 196 6.69 10.43 13.43
N PRO A 197 6.98 9.19 13.84
CA PRO A 197 8.17 8.51 13.36
C PRO A 197 7.99 8.06 11.90
N VAL A 198 8.91 8.50 11.05
CA VAL A 198 9.00 8.13 9.64
C VAL A 198 10.43 7.69 9.33
N ALA A 199 10.58 6.64 8.54
CA ALA A 199 11.89 6.18 8.12
C ALA A 199 11.90 5.84 6.64
N LEU A 200 12.94 6.26 5.93
CA LEU A 200 13.22 5.82 4.57
C LEU A 200 14.22 4.68 4.62
N LEU A 201 13.85 3.53 4.05
CA LEU A 201 14.67 2.34 4.04
C LEU A 201 14.98 1.92 2.61
N ALA A 202 16.12 1.29 2.40
CA ALA A 202 16.54 0.72 1.11
C ALA A 202 16.99 -0.74 1.25
N ALA A 203 16.65 -1.57 0.26
CA ALA A 203 17.11 -2.95 0.13
C ALA A 203 17.21 -3.33 -1.35
N GLY A 204 18.44 -3.44 -1.89
CA GLY A 204 18.66 -3.63 -3.32
C GLY A 204 17.98 -2.52 -4.15
N SER A 205 17.15 -2.89 -5.13
CA SER A 205 16.37 -1.94 -5.93
C SER A 205 15.13 -1.40 -5.23
N TRP A 206 14.87 -1.73 -3.97
CA TRP A 206 13.66 -1.32 -3.26
C TRP A 206 13.89 -0.09 -2.37
N LEU A 207 12.88 0.77 -2.32
CA LEU A 207 12.67 1.79 -1.30
C LEU A 207 11.44 1.46 -0.48
N ARG A 208 11.47 1.83 0.80
CA ARG A 208 10.31 1.74 1.70
C ARG A 208 10.22 2.97 2.57
N LEU A 209 9.08 3.66 2.52
CA LEU A 209 8.67 4.63 3.52
C LEU A 209 7.91 3.88 4.63
N ARG A 210 8.48 3.82 5.84
CA ARG A 210 7.92 3.11 6.99
C ARG A 210 7.36 4.10 8.01
N THR A 211 6.18 3.80 8.54
CA THR A 211 5.54 4.51 9.66
C THR A 211 4.94 3.48 10.64
N PRO A 212 4.47 3.89 11.83
CA PRO A 212 3.74 3.00 12.75
C PRO A 212 2.46 2.40 12.17
N TYR A 213 1.79 3.11 11.24
CA TYR A 213 0.50 2.69 10.70
C TYR A 213 0.62 1.80 9.46
N GLY A 214 1.82 1.68 8.89
CA GLY A 214 2.08 0.86 7.72
C GLY A 214 3.32 1.29 6.98
N SER A 215 3.53 0.72 5.80
CA SER A 215 4.61 1.15 4.93
C SER A 215 4.23 1.12 3.46
N VAL A 216 4.90 1.98 2.71
CA VAL A 216 4.81 2.03 1.25
C VAL A 216 6.16 1.61 0.70
N ALA A 217 6.18 0.63 -0.19
CA ALA A 217 7.38 0.16 -0.86
C ALA A 217 7.27 0.32 -2.38
N LEU A 218 8.38 0.63 -3.03
CA LEU A 218 8.46 0.72 -4.49
C LEU A 218 9.83 0.26 -4.97
N ARG A 219 9.90 -0.14 -6.24
CA ARG A 219 11.20 -0.31 -6.91
C ARG A 219 11.68 1.07 -7.35
N ARG A 220 12.96 1.36 -7.10
CA ARG A 220 13.66 2.48 -7.70
C ARG A 220 13.66 2.23 -9.21
N ALA A 221 13.31 3.24 -10.00
CA ALA A 221 13.70 3.24 -11.40
C ALA A 221 15.24 3.25 -11.40
N ASP A 222 15.84 2.23 -11.97
CA ASP A 222 17.26 2.21 -12.25
C ASP A 222 17.60 3.41 -13.14
N ALA A 223 18.66 4.15 -12.78
CA ALA A 223 19.22 5.21 -13.62
C ALA A 223 19.79 4.67 -14.95
N ALA A 224 19.82 3.35 -15.12
CA ALA A 224 20.05 2.65 -16.38
C ALA A 224 18.77 1.90 -16.73
N GLY A 225 17.94 2.47 -17.60
CA GLY A 225 16.61 1.94 -17.92
C GLY A 225 16.61 0.46 -18.27
N GLY A 226 15.78 -0.32 -17.58
CA GLY A 226 15.57 -1.73 -17.89
C GLY A 226 14.31 -2.31 -17.25
N LEU A 227 13.24 -2.42 -18.06
CA LEU A 227 12.11 -3.36 -17.88
C LEU A 227 11.10 -3.05 -16.75
N GLY A 228 10.60 -1.81 -16.68
CA GLY A 228 9.49 -1.41 -15.79
C GLY A 228 8.12 -1.23 -16.44
N ASN A 229 8.04 -1.05 -17.76
CA ASN A 229 6.78 -0.86 -18.48
C ASN A 229 6.69 -1.83 -19.66
N LEU A 230 6.08 -2.99 -19.45
CA LEU A 230 5.47 -3.74 -20.56
C LEU A 230 4.15 -3.05 -20.91
N ALA A 231 4.26 -1.88 -21.56
CA ALA A 231 3.17 -1.37 -22.37
C ALA A 231 3.12 -2.23 -23.64
N VAL A 232 2.27 -3.26 -23.63
CA VAL A 232 1.91 -3.99 -24.85
C VAL A 232 1.05 -3.05 -25.68
N SER A 233 1.64 -2.30 -26.60
CA SER A 233 0.90 -1.68 -27.70
C SER A 233 0.72 -2.73 -28.78
N VAL A 234 -0.49 -3.29 -28.88
CA VAL A 234 -0.94 -3.97 -30.10
C VAL A 234 -1.17 -2.88 -31.13
N ARG A 235 -0.31 -2.81 -32.15
CA ARG A 235 -0.63 -2.10 -33.39
C ARG A 235 -1.49 -3.04 -34.23
N GLY A 236 -2.77 -2.67 -34.40
CA GLY A 236 -3.58 -3.09 -35.54
C GLY A 236 -3.30 -2.22 -36.75
#